data_AF-A0A353Y3I6-F1
#
_entry.id   AF-A0A353Y3I6-F1
#
_cell.length_a   1.000
_cell.length_b   1.000
_cell.length_c   1.000
_cell.angle_alpha   90.00
_cell.angle_beta   90.00
_cell.angle_gamma   90.00
#
_symmetry.space_group_name_H-M   'P 1'
#
loop_
_entity.id
_entity.type
_entity.pdbx_description
1 polymer ?
#
loop_
_entity_poly.entity_id
_entity_poly.type
_entity_poly.pdbx_seq_one_letter_code
_entity_poly.pdbx_strand_id
1 'polypeptide(L)'
;MTAAIAAAWLCALLLNPSAAAKELQRLYVDLDGDSKVEAISLATSESDASGRSQISVRIGSAAFSTDHHIVPQGRIEMRAIVIDRQRSERQLALTVQQADGCVHHLLAYTPRRLVRLLPIVGESDCELPSLAGDGVVEAAIWEDPGSRKARYRLGSDGLSMTREARSAHEPGQAAQLRAR
;
A
#
# COMPACT_ATOMS: atom_id res chain seq x y z
N MET A 1 -12.53 25.21 -60.06
CA MET A 1 -12.34 26.08 -58.87
C MET A 1 -12.87 25.32 -57.67
N THR A 2 -11.94 24.97 -56.79
CA THR A 2 -12.06 24.06 -55.64
C THR A 2 -12.60 24.78 -54.41
N ALA A 3 -13.59 24.19 -53.73
CA ALA A 3 -13.86 24.48 -52.32
C ALA A 3 -14.50 23.24 -51.66
N ALA A 4 -13.66 22.38 -51.10
CA ALA A 4 -14.06 21.30 -50.21
C ALA A 4 -13.00 21.15 -49.13
N ILE A 5 -13.23 21.73 -47.95
CA ILE A 5 -12.59 21.38 -46.67
C ILE A 5 -13.66 21.66 -45.61
N ALA A 6 -14.50 20.67 -45.30
CA ALA A 6 -14.27 19.63 -44.30
C ALA A 6 -14.22 20.19 -42.87
N ALA A 7 -15.26 19.83 -42.12
CA ALA A 7 -15.53 20.25 -40.76
C ALA A 7 -14.36 19.93 -39.81
N ALA A 8 -13.81 20.96 -39.18
CA ALA A 8 -12.92 20.82 -38.04
C ALA A 8 -13.75 20.66 -36.76
N TRP A 9 -14.27 19.45 -36.53
CA TRP A 9 -14.62 19.00 -35.18
C TRP A 9 -13.31 18.75 -34.43
N LEU A 10 -12.76 19.81 -33.85
CA LEU A 10 -11.61 19.68 -32.96
C LEU A 10 -12.09 19.07 -31.64
N CYS A 11 -11.58 17.88 -31.38
CA CYS A 11 -11.83 17.03 -30.23
C CYS A 11 -11.93 17.80 -28.90
N ALA A 12 -13.13 17.86 -28.34
CA ALA A 12 -13.34 17.87 -26.90
C ALA A 12 -13.01 16.46 -26.39
N LEU A 13 -11.74 16.20 -26.05
CA LEU A 13 -11.33 14.98 -25.36
C LEU A 13 -10.41 15.34 -24.18
N LEU A 14 -11.02 15.25 -22.99
CA LEU A 14 -10.42 14.76 -21.75
C LEU A 14 -9.40 15.66 -21.04
N LEU A 15 -9.81 16.90 -20.72
CA LEU A 15 -9.55 17.38 -19.37
C LEU A 15 -10.58 16.72 -18.48
N ASN A 16 -10.28 15.50 -18.00
CA ASN A 16 -10.91 15.04 -16.76
C ASN A 16 -10.57 16.13 -15.74
N PRO A 17 -11.56 16.87 -15.18
CA PRO A 17 -11.27 17.73 -14.06
C PRO A 17 -10.65 16.81 -13.03
N SER A 18 -9.38 17.07 -12.68
CA SER A 18 -8.74 16.42 -11.56
C SER A 18 -9.70 16.61 -10.40
N ALA A 19 -10.48 15.57 -10.08
CA ALA A 19 -11.37 15.58 -8.94
C ALA A 19 -10.54 16.09 -7.77
N ALA A 20 -10.93 17.24 -7.21
CA ALA A 20 -10.06 17.98 -6.32
C ALA A 20 -9.68 17.07 -5.15
N ALA A 21 -8.41 16.63 -5.12
CA ALA A 21 -7.96 15.71 -4.10
C ALA A 21 -8.03 16.43 -2.75
N LYS A 22 -8.83 15.89 -1.83
CA LYS A 22 -8.97 16.40 -0.47
C LYS A 22 -7.86 15.82 0.39
N GLU A 23 -7.01 16.69 0.95
CA GLU A 23 -6.01 16.27 1.93
C GLU A 23 -6.71 15.78 3.21
N LEU A 24 -6.32 14.60 3.67
CA LEU A 24 -6.86 13.93 4.85
C LEU A 24 -5.90 14.04 6.03
N GLN A 25 -4.60 13.87 5.77
CA GLN A 25 -3.58 13.82 6.80
C GLN A 25 -2.27 14.36 6.23
N ARG A 26 -1.48 14.99 7.11
CA ARG A 26 -0.09 15.34 6.85
C ARG A 26 0.81 14.81 7.98
N LEU A 27 1.89 14.12 7.61
CA LEU A 27 2.88 13.58 8.53
C LEU A 27 4.22 14.27 8.29
N TYR A 28 4.95 14.54 9.37
CA TYR A 28 6.31 15.06 9.33
C TYR A 28 7.23 14.03 9.97
N VAL A 29 8.12 13.43 9.18
CA VAL A 29 8.97 12.32 9.64
C VAL A 29 10.28 12.26 8.86
N ASP A 30 11.36 11.92 9.55
CA ASP A 30 12.62 11.52 8.92
C ASP A 30 12.49 10.05 8.47
N LEU A 31 12.45 9.81 7.16
CA LEU A 31 12.30 8.45 6.61
C LEU A 31 13.63 7.78 6.31
N ASP A 32 14.68 8.53 5.99
CA ASP A 32 15.95 7.96 5.54
C ASP A 32 16.91 7.75 6.73
N GLY A 33 16.58 8.32 7.90
CA GLY A 33 17.39 8.30 9.11
C GLY A 33 18.58 9.26 9.03
N ASP A 34 18.53 10.22 8.11
CA ASP A 34 19.57 11.24 7.88
C ASP A 34 19.27 12.55 8.62
N SER A 35 18.29 12.54 9.53
CA SER A 35 17.78 13.70 10.27
C SER A 35 17.06 14.74 9.41
N LYS A 36 16.76 14.44 8.14
CA LYS A 36 15.97 15.31 7.28
C LYS A 36 14.49 14.96 7.41
N VAL A 37 13.72 15.91 7.94
CA VAL A 37 12.27 15.74 8.09
C VAL A 37 11.57 15.98 6.75
N GLU A 38 10.85 14.97 6.27
CA GLU A 38 10.01 15.06 5.08
C GLU A 38 8.55 15.33 5.44
N ALA A 39 7.87 16.12 4.61
CA ALA A 39 6.43 16.34 4.70
C ALA A 39 5.70 15.38 3.77
N ILE A 40 4.85 14.55 4.34
CA ILE A 40 4.12 13.51 3.63
C ILE A 40 2.63 13.85 3.65
N SER A 41 2.02 13.99 2.48
CA SER A 41 0.59 14.24 2.37
C SER A 41 -0.17 12.97 1.96
N LEU A 42 -1.30 12.76 2.60
CA LEU A 42 -2.29 11.75 2.25
C LEU A 42 -3.55 12.48 1.79
N ALA A 43 -4.04 12.15 0.60
CA ALA A 43 -5.24 12.75 0.04
C ALA A 43 -6.13 11.69 -0.63
N THR A 44 -7.42 12.00 -0.73
CA THR A 44 -8.40 11.18 -1.46
C THR A 44 -9.12 12.02 -2.51
N SER A 45 -9.44 11.42 -3.66
CA SER A 45 -10.39 11.99 -4.60
C SER A 45 -11.83 11.77 -4.13
N GLU A 46 -12.77 12.45 -4.79
CA GLU A 46 -14.18 12.04 -4.76
C GLU A 46 -14.35 10.63 -5.33
N SER A 47 -15.44 9.96 -4.95
CA SER A 47 -15.77 8.64 -5.49
C SER A 47 -16.21 8.75 -6.96
N ASP A 48 -15.71 7.85 -7.78
CA ASP A 48 -16.12 7.69 -9.18
C ASP A 48 -17.50 7.00 -9.28
N ALA A 49 -17.98 6.81 -10.51
CA ALA A 49 -19.26 6.15 -10.77
C ALA A 49 -19.34 4.69 -10.30
N SER A 50 -18.19 4.05 -10.04
CA SER A 50 -18.11 2.70 -9.47
C SER A 50 -18.08 2.71 -7.94
N GLY A 51 -18.10 3.89 -7.30
CA GLY A 51 -17.97 4.04 -5.86
C GLY A 51 -16.54 3.82 -5.35
N ARG A 52 -15.53 3.93 -6.22
CA ARG A 52 -14.12 3.89 -5.83
C ARG A 52 -13.56 5.31 -5.76
N SER A 53 -12.70 5.54 -4.79
CA SER A 53 -11.94 6.78 -4.70
C SER A 53 -10.46 6.47 -4.82
N GLN A 54 -9.73 7.38 -5.46
CA GLN A 54 -8.28 7.30 -5.54
C GLN A 54 -7.69 7.86 -4.26
N ILE A 55 -6.86 7.05 -3.61
CA ILE A 55 -6.08 7.45 -2.45
C ILE A 55 -4.66 7.71 -2.94
N SER A 56 -4.06 8.81 -2.50
CA SER A 56 -2.72 9.22 -2.92
C SER A 56 -1.85 9.63 -1.74
N VAL A 57 -0.59 9.20 -1.79
CA VAL A 57 0.47 9.57 -0.84
C VAL A 57 1.55 10.31 -1.61
N ARG A 58 2.05 11.43 -1.08
CA ARG A 58 3.10 12.23 -1.73
C ARG A 58 4.17 12.70 -0.76
N ILE A 59 5.43 12.64 -1.22
CA ILE A 59 6.62 13.19 -0.56
C ILE A 59 7.44 13.95 -1.60
N GLY A 60 7.41 15.28 -1.56
CA GLY A 60 7.99 16.09 -2.63
C GLY A 60 7.43 15.69 -4.00
N SER A 61 8.28 15.18 -4.90
CA SER A 61 7.91 14.66 -6.22
C SER A 61 7.55 13.17 -6.24
N ALA A 62 7.88 12.41 -5.20
CA ALA A 62 7.56 10.99 -5.10
C ALA A 62 6.07 10.84 -4.79
N ALA A 63 5.38 9.97 -5.54
CA ALA A 63 3.96 9.72 -5.37
C ALA A 63 3.63 8.23 -5.44
N PHE A 64 2.59 7.83 -4.71
CA PHE A 64 1.92 6.55 -4.82
C PHE A 64 0.42 6.81 -4.86
N SER A 65 -0.32 6.05 -5.67
CA SER A 65 -1.77 6.09 -5.70
C SER A 65 -2.36 4.69 -5.88
N THR A 66 -3.55 4.49 -5.32
CA THR A 66 -4.29 3.23 -5.41
C THR A 66 -5.79 3.52 -5.26
N ASP A 67 -6.62 2.73 -5.92
CA ASP A 67 -8.07 2.91 -5.91
C ASP A 67 -8.72 1.94 -4.92
N HIS A 68 -9.64 2.45 -4.10
CA HIS A 68 -10.37 1.64 -3.11
C HIS A 68 -11.84 2.04 -3.04
N HIS A 69 -12.69 1.07 -2.71
CA HIS A 69 -14.01 1.38 -2.15
C HIS A 69 -13.82 1.89 -0.73
N ILE A 70 -14.07 3.19 -0.53
CA ILE A 70 -14.02 3.81 0.79
C ILE A 70 -15.43 3.72 1.38
N VAL A 71 -15.55 3.05 2.53
CA VAL A 71 -16.82 3.02 3.27
C VAL A 71 -17.06 4.36 3.97
N PRO A 72 -18.32 4.80 4.11
CA PRO A 72 -18.64 5.98 4.91
C PRO A 72 -18.04 5.87 6.31
N GLN A 73 -17.33 6.91 6.77
CA GLN A 73 -16.61 6.92 8.06
C GLN A 73 -15.47 5.91 8.18
N GLY A 74 -15.08 5.24 7.08
CA GLY A 74 -13.94 4.34 7.04
C GLY A 74 -12.63 5.07 7.33
N ARG A 75 -11.74 4.40 8.07
CA ARG A 75 -10.42 4.93 8.39
C ARG A 75 -9.50 4.91 7.17
N ILE A 76 -8.83 6.04 6.92
CA ILE A 76 -7.71 6.13 6.00
C ILE A 76 -6.59 6.83 6.76
N GLU A 77 -5.51 6.10 7.02
CA GLU A 77 -4.40 6.61 7.82
C GLU A 77 -3.05 6.26 7.18
N MET A 78 -2.08 7.12 7.43
CA MET A 78 -0.70 6.91 7.06
C MET A 78 0.17 6.96 8.32
N ARG A 79 1.11 6.02 8.41
CA ARG A 79 2.06 5.90 9.52
C ARG A 79 3.45 5.55 8.99
N ALA A 80 4.49 6.11 9.61
CA ALA A 80 5.84 5.61 9.45
C ALA A 80 6.04 4.35 10.30
N ILE A 81 6.72 3.36 9.74
CA ILE A 81 6.97 2.05 10.35
C ILE A 81 8.43 1.64 10.16
N VAL A 82 8.88 0.71 10.99
CA VAL A 82 10.23 0.13 10.90
C VAL A 82 10.07 -1.37 10.69
N ILE A 83 10.37 -1.86 9.49
CA ILE A 83 10.33 -3.29 9.17
C ILE A 83 11.62 -3.99 9.61
N ASP A 84 12.76 -3.30 9.50
CA ASP A 84 14.09 -3.79 9.89
C ASP A 84 14.80 -2.74 10.76
N ARG A 85 15.10 -3.07 12.02
CA ARG A 85 15.75 -2.15 12.97
C ARG A 85 17.26 -2.02 12.73
N GLN A 86 17.86 -2.88 11.92
CA GLN A 86 19.27 -2.76 11.53
C GLN A 86 19.46 -1.69 10.45
N ARG A 87 18.36 -1.16 9.91
CA ARG A 87 18.32 -0.11 8.90
C ARG A 87 17.93 1.22 9.51
N SER A 88 18.47 2.29 8.95
CA SER A 88 18.03 3.65 9.29
C SER A 88 16.75 4.02 8.55
N GLU A 89 16.50 3.38 7.41
CA GLU A 89 15.36 3.65 6.54
C GLU A 89 14.05 3.12 7.15
N ARG A 90 13.08 4.02 7.29
CA ARG A 90 11.69 3.76 7.66
C ARG A 90 10.84 3.58 6.42
N GLN A 91 9.81 2.77 6.56
CA GLN A 91 8.79 2.55 5.53
C GLN A 91 7.52 3.30 5.92
N LEU A 92 6.57 3.38 5.00
CA LEU A 92 5.23 3.87 5.27
C LEU A 92 4.23 2.73 5.22
N ALA A 93 3.25 2.79 6.10
CA ALA A 93 2.03 2.02 6.00
C ALA A 93 0.87 2.97 5.69
N LEU A 94 0.19 2.73 4.57
CA LEU A 94 -1.11 3.33 4.25
C LEU A 94 -2.20 2.31 4.56
N THR A 95 -3.00 2.57 5.59
CA THR A 95 -4.16 1.74 5.96
C THR A 95 -5.42 2.32 5.33
N VAL A 96 -6.19 1.47 4.67
CA VAL A 96 -7.48 1.82 4.06
C VAL A 96 -8.53 0.84 4.54
N GLN A 97 -9.53 1.33 5.26
CA GLN A 97 -10.67 0.54 5.69
C GLN A 97 -11.68 0.38 4.55
N GLN A 98 -12.09 -0.86 4.34
CA GLN A 98 -13.07 -1.30 3.36
C GLN A 98 -14.24 -2.00 4.07
N ALA A 99 -15.26 -2.42 3.32
CA ALA A 99 -16.43 -3.09 3.89
C ALA A 99 -16.08 -4.42 4.58
N ASP A 100 -15.16 -5.19 3.98
CA ASP A 100 -14.82 -6.55 4.42
C ASP A 100 -13.54 -6.60 5.29
N GLY A 101 -13.01 -5.45 5.71
CA GLY A 101 -11.80 -5.36 6.53
C GLY A 101 -10.90 -4.19 6.15
N CYS A 102 -9.60 -4.36 6.31
CA CYS A 102 -8.61 -3.34 5.98
C CYS A 102 -7.57 -3.84 4.99
N VAL A 103 -7.02 -2.92 4.20
CA VAL A 103 -5.83 -3.15 3.39
C VAL A 103 -4.75 -2.20 3.88
N HIS A 104 -3.57 -2.73 4.17
CA HIS A 104 -2.39 -1.91 4.42
C HIS A 104 -1.43 -2.01 3.24
N HIS A 105 -1.08 -0.89 2.65
CA HIS A 105 -0.02 -0.80 1.66
C HIS A 105 1.27 -0.43 2.36
N LEU A 106 2.20 -1.38 2.43
CA LEU A 106 3.57 -1.11 2.85
C LEU A 106 4.31 -0.45 1.68
N LEU A 107 4.89 0.72 1.90
CA LEU A 107 5.57 1.52 0.89
C LEU A 107 7.01 1.81 1.34
N ALA A 108 7.96 1.62 0.44
CA ALA A 108 9.32 2.11 0.58
C ALA A 108 9.46 3.49 -0.10
N TYR A 109 10.22 4.38 0.52
CA TYR A 109 10.52 5.68 -0.05
C TYR A 109 11.84 5.65 -0.81
N THR A 110 11.84 6.32 -1.96
CA THR A 110 13.05 6.78 -2.64
C THR A 110 12.81 8.22 -3.06
N PRO A 111 13.85 9.06 -3.22
CA PRO A 111 13.69 10.45 -3.63
C PRO A 111 12.91 10.67 -4.94
N ARG A 112 12.76 9.62 -5.76
CA ARG A 112 12.05 9.68 -7.05
C ARG A 112 10.65 9.06 -7.02
N ARG A 113 10.36 8.13 -6.10
CA ARG A 113 9.12 7.36 -6.10
C ARG A 113 8.83 6.70 -4.75
N LEU A 114 7.55 6.49 -4.49
CA LEU A 114 7.08 5.58 -3.44
C LEU A 114 6.84 4.21 -4.07
N VAL A 115 7.57 3.20 -3.59
CA VAL A 115 7.52 1.83 -4.12
C VAL A 115 6.60 0.99 -3.26
N ARG A 116 5.56 0.39 -3.84
CA ARG A 116 4.71 -0.56 -3.11
C ARG A 116 5.49 -1.84 -2.84
N LEU A 117 5.72 -2.12 -1.56
CA LEU A 117 6.39 -3.33 -1.08
C LEU A 117 5.43 -4.50 -1.05
N LEU A 118 4.32 -4.34 -0.33
CA LEU A 118 3.33 -5.39 -0.12
C LEU A 118 1.98 -4.78 0.25
N PRO A 119 0.88 -5.13 -0.44
CA PRO A 119 -0.46 -4.92 0.06
C PRO A 119 -0.88 -6.12 0.92
N ILE A 120 -1.18 -5.85 2.18
CA ILE A 120 -1.54 -6.87 3.16
C ILE A 120 -2.99 -6.68 3.61
N VAL A 121 -3.66 -7.79 3.89
CA VAL A 121 -4.98 -7.79 4.52
C VAL A 121 -4.80 -7.54 6.01
N GLY A 122 -5.48 -6.52 6.53
CA GLY A 122 -5.55 -6.20 7.95
C GLY A 122 -6.49 -7.12 8.71
N GLU A 123 -6.29 -7.21 10.02
CA GLU A 123 -7.21 -7.93 10.92
C GLU A 123 -8.50 -7.12 11.14
N SER A 124 -9.48 -7.69 11.84
CA SER A 124 -10.81 -7.09 12.04
C SER A 124 -10.80 -5.75 12.76
N ASP A 125 -9.75 -5.45 13.52
CA ASP A 125 -9.50 -4.19 14.22
C ASP A 125 -8.71 -3.18 13.38
N CYS A 126 -8.32 -3.56 12.15
CA CYS A 126 -7.46 -2.80 11.28
C CYS A 126 -6.09 -2.47 11.89
N GLU A 127 -5.59 -3.31 12.79
CA GLU A 127 -4.22 -3.19 13.26
C GLU A 127 -3.23 -3.63 12.19
N LEU A 128 -2.13 -2.88 12.09
CA LEU A 128 -0.99 -3.31 11.29
C LEU A 128 -0.43 -4.62 11.86
N PRO A 129 0.03 -5.56 11.02
CA PRO A 129 0.67 -6.76 11.51
C PRO A 129 1.89 -6.39 12.36
N SER A 130 2.10 -7.17 13.42
CA SER A 130 3.24 -6.97 14.30
C SER A 130 4.55 -7.04 13.51
N LEU A 131 5.37 -5.99 13.65
CA LEU A 131 6.69 -5.90 13.04
C LEU A 131 7.74 -6.31 14.07
N ALA A 132 8.30 -7.50 13.89
CA ALA A 132 9.38 -7.99 14.74
C ALA A 132 10.65 -7.15 14.59
N GLY A 133 10.79 -6.37 13.51
CA GLY A 133 11.92 -5.46 13.28
C GLY A 133 13.18 -6.16 12.80
N ASP A 134 13.05 -7.38 12.26
CA ASP A 134 14.11 -8.24 11.73
C ASP A 134 14.06 -8.35 10.19
N GLY A 135 13.33 -7.44 9.56
CA GLY A 135 13.09 -7.46 8.12
C GLY A 135 11.99 -8.42 7.68
N VAL A 136 11.27 -9.09 8.61
CA VAL A 136 10.20 -10.03 8.28
C VAL A 136 8.83 -9.47 8.64
N VAL A 137 7.88 -9.67 7.72
CA VAL A 137 6.45 -9.38 7.91
C VAL A 137 5.68 -10.69 7.73
N GLU A 138 4.88 -11.06 8.72
CA GLU A 138 3.96 -12.21 8.62
C GLU A 138 2.53 -11.71 8.43
N ALA A 139 1.98 -11.92 7.22
CA ALA A 139 0.66 -11.42 6.85
C ALA A 139 0.01 -12.26 5.74
N ALA A 140 -1.30 -12.10 5.57
CA ALA A 140 -1.99 -12.51 4.36
C ALA A 140 -1.93 -11.36 3.34
N ILE A 141 -1.76 -11.67 2.05
CA ILE A 141 -1.69 -10.66 0.99
C ILE A 141 -3.07 -10.40 0.38
N TRP A 142 -3.27 -9.17 -0.06
CA TRP A 142 -4.56 -8.73 -0.61
C TRP A 142 -4.91 -9.46 -1.92
N GLU A 143 -3.93 -9.81 -2.74
CA GLU A 143 -4.18 -10.53 -4.00
C GLU A 143 -4.66 -11.98 -3.81
N ASP A 144 -4.55 -12.54 -2.61
CA ASP A 144 -5.03 -13.89 -2.27
C ASP A 144 -5.79 -13.89 -0.91
N PRO A 145 -6.99 -13.28 -0.86
CA PRO A 145 -7.78 -13.17 0.36
C PRO A 145 -8.17 -14.54 0.90
N GLY A 146 -7.95 -14.77 2.20
CA GLY A 146 -8.23 -16.06 2.84
C GLY A 146 -7.07 -17.06 2.79
N SER A 147 -5.96 -16.71 2.14
CA SER A 147 -4.72 -17.46 2.30
C SER A 147 -4.23 -17.43 3.75
N ARG A 148 -3.64 -18.55 4.20
CA ARG A 148 -2.93 -18.56 5.48
C ARG A 148 -1.81 -17.53 5.42
N LYS A 149 -1.60 -16.80 6.53
CA LYS A 149 -0.47 -15.88 6.67
C LYS A 149 0.82 -16.53 6.18
N ALA A 150 1.64 -15.75 5.49
CA ALA A 150 2.94 -16.13 5.02
C ALA A 150 3.97 -15.10 5.47
N ARG A 151 5.22 -15.55 5.57
CA ARG A 151 6.36 -14.70 5.91
C ARG A 151 6.91 -14.07 4.64
N TYR A 152 7.12 -12.78 4.68
CA TYR A 152 7.74 -11.99 3.63
C TYR A 152 8.95 -11.28 4.19
N ARG A 153 10.07 -11.36 3.50
CA ARG A 153 11.32 -10.72 3.89
C ARG A 153 11.58 -9.49 3.03
N LEU A 154 11.94 -8.39 3.69
CA LEU A 154 12.44 -7.19 3.05
C LEU A 154 13.77 -7.50 2.36
N GLY A 155 13.84 -7.17 1.07
CA GLY A 155 15.05 -7.32 0.27
C GLY A 155 16.20 -6.46 0.81
N SER A 156 17.43 -6.82 0.46
CA SER A 156 18.61 -6.06 0.86
C SER A 156 18.61 -4.62 0.35
N ASP A 157 17.89 -4.38 -0.75
CA ASP A 157 17.67 -3.07 -1.35
C ASP A 157 16.66 -2.20 -0.59
N GLY A 158 15.87 -2.79 0.33
CA GLY A 158 14.79 -2.09 1.03
C GLY A 158 13.59 -1.73 0.14
N LEU A 159 13.56 -2.19 -1.12
CA LEU A 159 12.57 -1.79 -2.12
C LEU A 159 11.69 -2.94 -2.61
N SER A 160 11.91 -4.15 -2.08
CA SER A 160 11.19 -5.35 -2.48
C SER A 160 10.85 -6.23 -1.27
N MET A 161 9.75 -6.98 -1.36
CA MET A 161 9.40 -8.03 -0.39
C MET A 161 9.36 -9.37 -1.10
N THR A 162 10.06 -10.36 -0.57
CA THR A 162 10.08 -11.72 -1.13
C THR A 162 9.45 -12.69 -0.15
N ARG A 163 8.56 -13.56 -0.64
CA ARG A 163 7.95 -14.60 0.18
C ARG A 163 9.03 -15.59 0.62
N GLU A 164 9.15 -15.86 1.92
CA GLU A 164 10.04 -16.90 2.43
C GLU A 164 9.48 -18.27 2.05
N ALA A 165 10.36 -19.18 1.62
CA ALA A 165 9.99 -20.56 1.42
C ALA A 165 9.51 -21.13 2.76
N ARG A 166 8.34 -21.77 2.77
CA ARG A 166 7.92 -22.57 3.93
C ARG A 166 8.92 -23.71 4.07
N SER A 167 9.60 -23.80 5.21
CA SER A 167 10.41 -24.98 5.52
C SER A 167 9.54 -26.23 5.36
N ALA A 168 10.02 -27.22 4.60
CA ALA A 168 9.31 -28.48 4.33
C ALA A 168 9.19 -29.40 5.58
N HIS A 169 9.19 -28.81 6.78
CA HIS A 169 9.16 -29.52 8.06
C HIS A 169 8.26 -28.77 9.04
N GLU A 170 6.96 -28.91 8.85
CA GLU A 170 6.07 -29.06 10.01
C GLU A 170 5.94 -30.56 10.29
N PRO A 171 6.70 -31.15 11.24
CA PRO A 171 6.34 -32.46 11.76
C PRO A 171 5.16 -32.26 12.71
N GLY A 172 3.95 -32.34 12.17
CA GLY A 172 2.75 -31.99 12.92
C GLY A 172 1.47 -32.60 12.39
N GLN A 173 1.48 -33.88 12.01
CA GLN A 173 0.37 -34.86 12.00
C GLN A 173 0.68 -36.00 11.01
N ALA A 174 1.67 -36.82 11.34
CA ALA A 174 1.75 -38.17 10.79
C ALA A 174 2.07 -39.13 11.93
N ALA A 175 1.19 -40.12 12.11
CA ALA A 175 1.35 -41.32 12.93
C ALA A 175 1.22 -41.19 14.47
N GLN A 176 0.00 -40.92 14.94
CA GLN A 176 -0.54 -41.65 16.11
C GLN A 176 -1.75 -42.47 15.67
N LEU A 177 -1.53 -43.41 14.74
CA LEU A 177 -2.43 -44.53 14.46
C LEU A 177 -1.57 -45.76 14.19
N ARG A 178 -0.76 -46.16 15.17
CA ARG A 178 -0.33 -47.56 15.33
C ARG A 178 -0.17 -47.89 16.81
N ALA A 179 -0.85 -48.96 17.20
CA ALA A 179 -0.74 -49.73 18.44
C ALA A 179 -1.39 -49.12 19.70
N ARG A 180 -2.65 -49.46 19.96
CA ARG A 180 -3.03 -50.66 20.75
C ARG A 180 -4.48 -51.03 20.50
#